data_AF-X7ZB83-F1
#
_entry.id   AF-X7ZB83-F1
#
_cell.length_a   1.000
_cell.length_b   1.000
_cell.length_c   1.000
_cell.angle_alpha   90.00
_cell.angle_beta   90.00
_cell.angle_gamma   90.00
#
_symmetry.space_group_name_H-M   'P 1'
#
loop_
_entity.id
_entity.type
_entity.pdbx_description
1 polymer ?
#
loop_
_entity_poly.entity_id
_entity_poly.type
_entity_poly.pdbx_seq_one_letter_code
_entity_poly.pdbx_strand_id
1 'polypeptide(L)'
;MHIRDALDTSASCGLPGRATFERPRWASAFRKIIEMWLPLSWSLNMVNRSMGHDDLYPFVLPAAVLDKMGFIHTVIDEVTRTGKPPR
;
A
#
# COMPACT_ATOMS: atom_id res chain seq x y z
N MET A 1 9.50 4.67 2.05
CA MET A 1 8.28 4.91 2.85
C MET A 1 7.91 3.53 3.38
N HIS A 2 7.87 3.31 4.69
CA HIS A 2 7.90 1.97 5.29
C HIS A 2 6.88 0.95 4.70
N ILE A 3 5.65 1.35 4.37
CA ILE A 3 4.64 0.49 3.72
C ILE A 3 5.13 -0.04 2.38
N ARG A 4 5.70 0.84 1.56
CA ARG A 4 6.26 0.49 0.25
C ARG A 4 7.45 -0.44 0.41
N ASP A 5 8.33 -0.12 1.35
CA ASP A 5 9.56 -0.89 1.58
C ASP A 5 9.21 -2.30 2.10
N ALA A 6 8.16 -2.44 2.92
CA ALA A 6 7.61 -3.72 3.36
C ALA A 6 6.96 -4.51 2.21
N LEU A 7 6.23 -3.84 1.32
CA LEU A 7 5.67 -4.47 0.11
C LEU A 7 6.77 -4.97 -0.83
N ASP A 8 7.78 -4.16 -1.08
CA ASP A 8 8.93 -4.54 -1.93
C ASP A 8 9.69 -5.73 -1.30
N THR A 9 9.89 -5.72 0.03
CA THR A 9 10.50 -6.86 0.75
C THR A 9 9.65 -8.13 0.63
N SER A 10 8.33 -8.02 0.83
CA SER A 10 7.42 -9.17 0.71
C SER A 10 7.43 -9.79 -0.69
N ALA A 11 7.54 -8.94 -1.72
CA ALA A 11 7.65 -9.36 -3.11
C ALA A 11 8.98 -10.06 -3.39
N SER A 12 10.10 -9.54 -2.85
CA SER A 12 11.40 -10.21 -2.93
C SER A 12 11.41 -11.57 -2.22
N CYS A 13 10.64 -11.74 -1.16
CA CYS A 13 10.49 -13.01 -0.44
C CYS A 13 9.45 -13.96 -1.05
N GLY A 14 8.80 -13.59 -2.16
CA GLY A 14 7.80 -14.42 -2.83
C GLY A 14 6.49 -14.58 -2.08
N LEU A 15 6.18 -13.68 -1.13
CA LEU A 15 4.91 -13.69 -0.39
C LEU A 15 3.83 -12.96 -1.22
N PRO A 16 2.78 -13.66 -1.71
CA PRO A 16 1.75 -13.01 -2.50
C PRO A 16 0.73 -12.34 -1.58
N GLY A 17 0.66 -11.01 -1.61
CA GLY A 17 -0.50 -10.27 -1.12
C GLY A 17 -1.67 -10.38 -2.11
N ARG A 18 -2.29 -11.57 -2.25
CA ARG A 18 -3.52 -11.90 -3.03
C ARG A 18 -3.67 -11.34 -4.48
N ALA A 19 -2.69 -10.64 -5.02
CA ALA A 19 -2.67 -10.08 -6.37
C ALA A 19 -1.31 -10.34 -7.00
N THR A 20 -1.36 -10.93 -8.19
CA THR A 20 -0.22 -11.22 -9.07
C THR A 20 0.73 -10.03 -9.19
N PHE A 21 2.01 -10.29 -8.97
CA PHE A 21 3.10 -9.31 -9.00
C PHE A 21 3.42 -8.90 -10.44
N GLU A 22 2.57 -8.05 -11.02
CA GLU A 22 2.99 -7.16 -12.10
C GLU A 22 3.38 -5.83 -11.46
N ARG A 23 4.65 -5.41 -11.61
CA ARG A 23 5.12 -4.07 -11.19
C ARG A 23 4.20 -3.01 -11.85
N PRO A 24 3.21 -2.45 -11.14
CA PRO A 24 2.22 -1.61 -11.79
C PRO A 24 2.87 -0.27 -12.07
N ARG A 25 2.72 0.30 -13.28
CA ARG A 25 3.13 1.68 -13.58
C ARG A 25 2.41 2.64 -12.62
N TRP A 26 3.15 3.58 -12.04
CA TRP A 26 2.84 4.18 -10.74
C TRP A 26 1.79 5.31 -10.80
N ALA A 27 1.13 5.50 -11.93
CA ALA A 27 0.14 6.57 -12.15
C ALA A 27 -1.21 6.31 -11.44
N SER A 28 -1.45 5.09 -10.95
CA SER A 28 -2.60 4.72 -10.10
C SER A 28 -2.16 3.98 -8.83
N ALA A 29 -0.96 4.28 -8.36
CA ALA A 29 -0.24 3.49 -7.36
C ALA A 29 -0.97 3.39 -6.01
N PHE A 30 -1.66 4.44 -5.56
CA PHE A 30 -2.20 4.47 -4.20
C PHE A 30 -3.22 3.36 -3.93
N ARG A 31 -4.25 3.23 -4.79
CA ARG A 31 -5.30 2.21 -4.64
C ARG A 31 -4.71 0.80 -4.66
N LYS A 32 -3.79 0.55 -5.60
CA LYS A 32 -3.14 -0.75 -5.76
C LYS A 32 -2.20 -1.08 -4.60
N ILE A 33 -1.50 -0.08 -4.04
CA ILE A 33 -0.70 -0.22 -2.82
C ILE A 33 -1.58 -0.63 -1.64
N ILE A 34 -2.72 0.03 -1.44
CA ILE A 34 -3.65 -0.31 -0.35
C ILE A 34 -4.22 -1.73 -0.53
N GLU A 35 -4.62 -2.10 -1.75
CA GLU A 35 -5.12 -3.44 -2.06
C GLU A 35 -4.11 -4.54 -1.74
N MET A 36 -2.80 -4.29 -1.95
CA MET A 36 -1.73 -5.23 -1.60
C MET A 36 -1.37 -5.17 -0.11
N TRP A 37 -1.41 -3.99 0.49
CA TRP A 37 -1.01 -3.75 1.88
C TRP A 37 -1.98 -4.33 2.91
N LEU A 38 -3.29 -4.23 2.68
CA LEU A 38 -4.30 -4.70 3.64
C LEU A 38 -4.18 -6.22 3.92
N PRO A 39 -4.11 -7.11 2.92
CA PRO A 39 -3.91 -8.54 3.18
C PRO A 39 -2.55 -8.86 3.81
N LEU A 40 -1.49 -8.12 3.44
CA LEU A 40 -0.15 -8.33 3.98
C LEU A 40 -0.08 -7.96 5.46
N SER A 41 -0.54 -6.77 5.82
CA SER A 41 -0.56 -6.30 7.22
C SER A 41 -1.40 -7.22 8.11
N TRP A 42 -2.53 -7.71 7.62
CA TRP A 42 -3.32 -8.73 8.32
C TRP A 42 -2.50 -10.02 8.54
N SER A 43 -1.86 -10.53 7.49
CA SER A 43 -1.04 -11.75 7.57
C SER A 43 0.09 -11.60 8.59
N LEU A 44 0.75 -10.44 8.60
CA LEU A 44 1.80 -10.13 9.57
C LEU A 44 1.27 -10.08 11.01
N ASN A 45 0.08 -9.52 11.23
CA ASN A 45 -0.56 -9.53 12.55
C ASN A 45 -0.90 -10.96 13.00
N MET A 46 -1.40 -11.81 12.10
CA MET A 46 -1.65 -13.22 12.42
C MET A 46 -0.37 -13.97 12.77
N VAL A 47 0.71 -13.75 12.02
CA VAL A 47 2.03 -14.32 12.32
C VAL A 47 2.51 -13.85 13.69
N ASN A 48 2.41 -12.55 14.00
CA ASN A 48 2.85 -12.03 15.30
C ASN A 48 2.05 -12.65 16.46
N ARG A 49 0.72 -12.74 16.33
CA ARG A 49 -0.13 -13.41 17.32
C ARG A 49 0.19 -14.89 17.50
N SER A 50 0.54 -15.60 16.42
CA SER A 50 0.94 -17.01 16.51
C SER A 50 2.24 -17.21 17.29
N MET A 51 3.10 -16.20 17.32
CA MET A 51 4.34 -16.17 18.10
C MET A 51 4.12 -15.64 19.54
N GLY A 52 2.88 -15.32 19.93
CA GLY A 52 2.57 -14.75 21.24
C GLY A 52 2.88 -13.26 21.38
N HIS A 53 3.10 -12.56 20.26
CA HIS A 53 3.31 -11.12 20.23
C HIS A 53 2.02 -10.37 19.85
N ASP A 54 1.92 -9.11 20.28
CA ASP A 54 0.83 -8.22 19.91
C ASP A 54 0.82 -7.87 18.42
N ASP A 55 -0.29 -7.32 17.91
CA ASP A 55 -0.40 -6.93 16.50
C ASP A 55 0.67 -5.89 16.11
N LEU A 56 1.43 -6.15 15.04
CA LEU A 56 2.43 -5.23 14.51
C LEU A 56 1.79 -3.97 13.89
N TYR A 57 0.59 -4.14 13.33
CA TYR A 57 -0.22 -3.08 12.72
C TYR A 57 -1.63 -3.08 13.34
N PRO A 58 -1.81 -2.54 14.56
CA PRO A 58 -3.08 -2.59 15.30
C PRO A 58 -4.07 -1.49 14.85
N PHE A 59 -4.10 -1.17 13.56
CA PHE A 59 -5.00 -0.15 13.01
C PHE A 59 -6.02 -0.78 12.06
N VAL A 60 -7.24 -0.26 12.09
CA VAL A 60 -8.25 -0.49 11.07
C VAL A 60 -8.25 0.74 10.18
N LEU A 61 -8.16 0.56 8.86
CA LEU A 61 -8.29 1.64 7.88
C LEU A 61 -9.78 1.77 7.49
N PRO A 62 -10.52 2.77 8.00
CA PRO A 62 -11.92 2.97 7.62
C PRO A 62 -12.02 3.40 6.17
N ALA A 63 -13.11 3.03 5.49
CA ALA A 63 -13.35 3.40 4.09
C ALA A 63 -13.20 4.91 3.84
N ALA A 64 -13.72 5.76 4.75
CA ALA A 64 -13.61 7.21 4.65
C ALA A 64 -12.16 7.74 4.63
N VAL A 65 -11.22 7.05 5.31
CA VAL A 65 -9.80 7.42 5.28
C VAL A 65 -9.17 7.04 3.95
N LEU A 66 -9.54 5.88 3.39
CA LEU A 66 -9.09 5.45 2.07
C LEU A 66 -9.58 6.41 0.97
N ASP A 67 -10.83 6.85 1.06
CA ASP A 67 -11.42 7.81 0.12
C ASP A 67 -10.70 9.16 0.18
N LYS A 68 -10.44 9.66 1.40
CA LYS A 68 -9.69 10.90 1.59
C LYS A 68 -8.27 10.80 1.04
N MET A 69 -7.56 9.70 1.30
CA MET A 69 -6.21 9.50 0.78
C MET A 69 -6.20 9.35 -0.76
N GLY A 70 -7.21 8.69 -1.33
CA GLY A 70 -7.41 8.62 -2.77
C GLY A 70 -7.60 10.00 -3.39
N PHE A 71 -8.45 10.84 -2.79
CA PHE A 71 -8.65 12.21 -3.23
C PHE A 71 -7.36 13.04 -3.18
N ILE A 72 -6.60 12.99 -2.07
CA ILE A 72 -5.32 13.68 -1.95
C ILE A 72 -4.35 13.23 -3.04
N HIS A 73 -4.30 11.95 -3.36
CA HIS A 73 -3.45 11.43 -4.42
C HIS A 73 -3.83 11.99 -5.80
N THR A 74 -5.13 12.02 -6.12
CA THR A 74 -5.64 12.62 -7.37
C THR A 74 -5.24 14.08 -7.49
N VAL A 75 -5.45 14.89 -6.44
CA VAL A 75 -5.10 16.31 -6.43
C VAL A 75 -3.59 16.53 -6.63
N ILE A 76 -2.75 15.74 -5.96
CA ILE A 76 -1.29 15.84 -6.10
C ILE A 76 -0.85 15.43 -7.51
N ASP A 77 -1.44 14.39 -8.09
CA ASP A 77 -1.11 13.94 -9.45
C ASP A 77 -1.48 15.01 -10.49
N GLU A 78 -2.66 15.62 -10.36
CA GLU A 78 -3.11 16.74 -11.19
C GLU A 78 -2.14 17.93 -11.11
N VAL A 79 -1.76 18.36 -9.90
CA VAL A 79 -0.80 19.47 -9.70
C VAL A 79 0.57 19.12 -10.28
N THR A 80 1.07 17.90 -10.04
CA THR A 80 2.38 17.44 -10.52
C THR A 80 2.42 17.39 -12.06
N ARG A 81 1.32 16.99 -12.69
CA ARG A 81 1.20 16.94 -14.16
C ARG A 81 1.16 18.34 -14.78
N THR A 82 0.58 19.31 -14.08
CA THR A 82 0.45 20.70 -14.54
C THR A 82 1.74 21.51 -14.37
N GLY A 83 2.59 21.14 -13.40
CA GLY A 83 3.89 21.78 -13.14
C GLY A 83 5.07 21.25 -13.97
N LYS A 84 4.87 20.25 -14.84
CA LYS A 84 5.94 19.65 -15.64
C LYS A 84 6.18 20.48 -16.92
N PRO A 85 7.36 21.12 -17.10
CA PRO A 85 7.65 21.84 -18.34
C PRO A 85 7.67 20.88 -19.54
N PRO A 86 7.25 21.33 -20.74
CA PRO A 86 7.28 20.50 -21.94
C PRO A 86 8.73 20.09 -22.24
N ARG A 87 8.92 18.80 -22.55
CA ARG A 87 10.20 18.25 -23.04
C ARG A 87 10.42 18.63 -24.49
#